data_AF-A0A9E9LYD9-F1
#
_entry.id   AF-A0A9E9LYD9-F1
#
_cell.length_a   1.000
_cell.length_b   1.000
_cell.length_c   1.000
_cell.angle_alpha   90.00
_cell.angle_beta   90.00
_cell.angle_gamma   90.00
#
_symmetry.space_group_name_H-M   'P 1'
#
loop_
_entity.id
_entity.type
_entity.pdbx_description
1 polymer ?
#
loop_
_entity_poly.entity_id
_entity_poly.type
_entity_poly.pdbx_seq_one_letter_code
_entity_poly.pdbx_strand_id
1 'polypeptide(L)'
;MKTDRISKLYDGLNSEELAVLRFNSYIDASELEEKRIIDAIPRFTFEKPITDPAYWRHLTAISAFAAAWGISYWKLMAGRYIANTTLLFDGVSDEQFNEAFSNIGVAESRLLALENVLVILCDKYGIKADTVRIAAGGVPTSSLDPKEIFMLDIKPDLEYQEEMQSAFEQLLSE
;
A
#
# COMPACT_ATOMS: atom_id res chain seq x y z
N MET A 1 16.79 12.10 -34.76
CA MET A 1 15.98 11.90 -33.54
C MET A 1 16.68 12.62 -32.40
N LYS A 2 16.06 13.66 -31.80
CA LYS A 2 16.60 14.26 -30.59
C LYS A 2 16.60 13.18 -29.51
N THR A 3 17.78 12.73 -29.11
CA THR A 3 17.97 11.86 -27.96
C THR A 3 17.34 12.56 -26.78
N ASP A 4 16.21 12.02 -26.32
CA ASP A 4 15.41 12.62 -25.27
C ASP A 4 16.27 12.71 -24.01
N ARG A 5 16.60 13.94 -23.58
CA ARG A 5 17.50 14.16 -22.44
C ARG A 5 16.96 13.51 -21.16
N ILE A 6 15.64 13.32 -21.12
CA ILE A 6 14.93 12.69 -20.02
C ILE A 6 15.20 11.17 -20.00
N SER A 7 15.30 10.51 -21.16
CA SER A 7 15.63 9.08 -21.21
C SER A 7 16.99 8.75 -20.59
N LYS A 8 17.96 9.68 -20.71
CA LYS A 8 19.29 9.52 -20.08
C LYS A 8 19.28 9.53 -18.55
N LEU A 9 18.20 10.00 -17.93
CA LEU A 9 18.06 9.98 -16.47
C LEU A 9 17.80 8.55 -15.95
N TYR A 10 17.29 7.66 -16.79
CA TYR A 10 17.00 6.27 -16.41
C TYR A 10 18.19 5.32 -16.64
N ASP A 11 19.16 5.68 -17.48
CA ASP A 11 20.33 4.85 -17.82
C ASP A 11 21.25 4.53 -16.61
N GLY A 12 21.13 5.29 -15.52
CA GLY A 12 21.91 5.12 -14.29
C GLY A 12 21.17 4.43 -13.14
N LEU A 13 19.90 4.09 -13.32
CA LEU A 13 19.08 3.48 -12.27
C LEU A 13 19.33 1.98 -12.19
N ASN A 14 19.36 1.47 -10.96
CA ASN A 14 19.40 0.03 -10.73
C ASN A 14 18.00 -0.60 -10.93
N SER A 15 17.95 -1.93 -10.99
CA SER A 15 16.72 -2.67 -11.26
C SER A 15 15.63 -2.53 -10.18
N GLU A 16 16.03 -2.24 -8.94
CA GLU A 16 15.13 -1.96 -7.82
C GLU A 16 14.50 -0.57 -7.95
N GLU A 17 15.31 0.45 -8.21
CA GLU A 17 14.87 1.83 -8.46
C GLU A 17 13.93 1.92 -9.67
N LEU A 18 14.23 1.18 -10.74
CA LEU A 18 13.34 1.07 -11.91
C LEU A 18 12.01 0.40 -11.56
N ALA A 19 12.00 -0.60 -10.69
CA ALA A 19 10.77 -1.26 -10.24
C ALA A 19 9.90 -0.33 -9.38
N VAL A 20 10.51 0.41 -8.44
CA VAL A 20 9.83 1.42 -7.62
C VAL A 20 9.25 2.52 -8.51
N LEU A 21 10.04 3.01 -9.47
CA LEU A 21 9.60 4.07 -10.36
C LEU A 21 8.49 3.58 -11.29
N ARG A 22 8.56 2.34 -11.79
CA ARG A 22 7.46 1.70 -12.52
C ARG A 22 6.19 1.65 -11.68
N PHE A 23 6.28 1.15 -10.45
CA PHE A 23 5.12 1.05 -9.57
C PHE A 23 4.50 2.43 -9.31
N ASN A 24 5.33 3.40 -8.94
CA ASN A 24 4.89 4.79 -8.68
C ASN A 24 4.23 5.44 -9.90
N SER A 25 4.63 5.09 -11.12
CA SER A 25 4.05 5.62 -12.37
C SER A 25 2.60 5.18 -12.63
N TYR A 26 2.07 4.20 -11.88
CA TYR A 26 0.69 3.74 -12.07
C TYR A 26 -0.37 4.83 -11.83
N ILE A 27 -0.10 5.81 -10.98
CA ILE A 27 -1.03 6.94 -10.76
C ILE A 27 -1.01 7.89 -11.95
N ASP A 28 0.19 8.17 -12.47
CA ASP A 28 0.42 9.27 -13.40
C ASP A 28 -0.08 8.94 -14.83
N ALA A 29 -0.38 7.65 -15.11
CA ALA A 29 -0.98 7.13 -16.35
C ALA A 29 -0.34 7.62 -17.66
N SER A 30 0.92 8.04 -17.60
CA SER A 30 1.66 8.60 -18.73
C SER A 30 2.29 7.48 -19.56
N GLU A 31 1.67 7.16 -20.70
CA GLU A 31 2.18 6.15 -21.65
C GLU A 31 3.64 6.41 -22.08
N LEU A 32 4.02 7.70 -22.16
CA LEU A 32 5.38 8.12 -22.53
C LEU A 32 6.40 7.81 -21.42
N GLU A 33 6.01 7.99 -20.16
CA GLU A 33 6.86 7.71 -19.01
C GLU A 33 7.03 6.20 -18.85
N GLU A 34 5.93 5.44 -18.96
CA GLU A 34 5.95 3.98 -18.98
C GLU A 34 6.91 3.43 -20.03
N LYS A 35 6.82 3.95 -21.26
CA LYS A 35 7.70 3.51 -22.34
C LYS A 35 9.18 3.80 -22.04
N ARG A 36 9.49 4.98 -21.50
CA ARG A 36 10.86 5.35 -21.11
C ARG A 36 11.42 4.41 -20.04
N ILE A 37 10.59 4.03 -19.06
CA ILE A 37 10.97 3.08 -18.01
C ILE A 37 11.26 1.71 -18.62
N ILE A 38 10.34 1.20 -19.45
CA ILE A 38 10.48 -0.13 -20.09
C ILE A 38 11.68 -0.21 -21.03
N ASP A 39 12.03 0.90 -21.70
CA ASP A 39 13.20 0.97 -22.57
C ASP A 39 14.52 1.03 -21.78
N ALA A 40 14.48 1.51 -20.52
CA ALA A 40 15.65 1.57 -19.64
C ALA A 40 15.97 0.26 -18.92
N ILE A 41 15.01 -0.68 -18.81
CA ILE A 41 15.25 -1.95 -18.13
C ILE A 41 16.27 -2.79 -18.94
N PRO A 42 17.35 -3.29 -18.30
CA PRO A 42 18.30 -4.17 -18.96
C PRO A 42 17.60 -5.38 -19.58
N ARG A 43 17.86 -5.63 -20.86
CA ARG A 43 17.34 -6.78 -21.61
C ARG A 43 18.47 -7.73 -21.91
N PHE A 44 18.33 -8.98 -21.49
CA PHE A 44 19.28 -10.02 -21.85
C PHE A 44 18.91 -10.59 -23.23
N THR A 45 19.87 -10.60 -24.15
CA THR A 45 19.71 -11.16 -25.51
C THR A 45 19.72 -12.69 -25.45
N PHE A 46 18.54 -13.26 -25.27
CA PHE A 46 18.19 -14.55 -25.88
C PHE A 46 17.05 -14.29 -26.89
N GLU A 47 16.67 -15.27 -27.71
CA GLU A 47 15.78 -15.15 -28.89
C GLU A 47 14.43 -14.43 -28.65
N LYS A 48 14.06 -14.19 -27.38
CA LYS A 48 13.10 -13.18 -26.94
C LYS A 48 13.78 -12.31 -25.87
N PRO A 49 13.65 -10.97 -25.92
CA PRO A 49 14.20 -10.10 -24.88
C PRO A 49 13.58 -10.48 -23.53
N ILE A 50 14.38 -11.12 -22.66
CA ILE A 50 14.00 -11.38 -21.28
C ILE A 50 14.43 -10.16 -20.49
N THR A 51 13.44 -9.42 -20.00
CA THR A 51 13.61 -8.33 -19.04
C THR A 51 14.29 -8.86 -17.78
N ASP A 52 15.17 -8.07 -17.18
CA ASP A 52 15.93 -8.44 -15.97
C ASP A 52 15.07 -9.15 -14.89
N PRO A 53 15.41 -10.39 -14.49
CA PRO A 53 14.73 -11.10 -13.41
C PRO A 53 14.73 -10.35 -12.08
N ALA A 54 15.78 -9.57 -11.77
CA ALA A 54 15.85 -8.80 -10.54
C ALA A 54 14.78 -7.71 -10.51
N TYR A 55 14.59 -7.00 -11.62
CA TYR A 55 13.51 -6.01 -11.77
C TYR A 55 12.14 -6.62 -11.50
N TRP A 56 11.83 -7.77 -12.10
CA TRP A 56 10.52 -8.41 -11.92
C TRP A 56 10.31 -8.89 -10.50
N ARG A 57 11.35 -9.36 -9.83
CA ARG A 57 11.30 -9.75 -8.42
C ARG A 57 10.94 -8.54 -7.54
N HIS A 58 11.64 -7.42 -7.69
CA HIS A 58 11.34 -6.20 -6.93
C HIS A 58 9.95 -5.65 -7.23
N LEU A 59 9.52 -5.63 -8.50
CA LEU A 59 8.17 -5.18 -8.86
C LEU A 59 7.08 -6.09 -8.29
N THR A 60 7.32 -7.41 -8.26
CA THR A 60 6.40 -8.39 -7.67
C THR A 60 6.33 -8.22 -6.16
N ALA A 61 7.46 -8.04 -5.47
CA ALA A 61 7.53 -7.76 -4.04
C ALA A 61 6.71 -6.51 -3.65
N ILE A 62 6.92 -5.40 -4.37
CA ILE A 62 6.17 -4.15 -4.15
C ILE A 62 4.66 -4.35 -4.39
N SER A 63 4.31 -5.08 -5.44
CA SER A 63 2.91 -5.37 -5.77
C SER A 63 2.26 -6.28 -4.71
N ALA A 64 2.99 -7.27 -4.20
CA ALA A 64 2.54 -8.16 -3.13
C ALA A 64 2.35 -7.41 -1.81
N PHE A 65 3.28 -6.52 -1.47
CA PHE A 65 3.15 -5.59 -0.33
C PHE A 65 1.87 -4.76 -0.46
N ALA A 66 1.65 -4.11 -1.62
CA ALA A 66 0.47 -3.28 -1.82
C ALA A 66 -0.84 -4.08 -1.71
N ALA A 67 -0.88 -5.29 -2.26
CA ALA A 67 -2.04 -6.17 -2.15
C ALA A 67 -2.27 -6.63 -0.71
N ALA A 68 -1.22 -7.03 0.02
CA ALA A 68 -1.31 -7.48 1.41
C ALA A 68 -1.76 -6.35 2.34
N TRP A 69 -1.24 -5.14 2.14
CA TRP A 69 -1.71 -3.94 2.81
C TRP A 69 -3.19 -3.67 2.53
N GLY A 70 -3.60 -3.70 1.26
CA GLY A 70 -5.00 -3.49 0.87
C GLY A 70 -5.97 -4.53 1.47
N ILE A 71 -5.60 -5.82 1.45
CA ILE A 71 -6.39 -6.89 2.07
C ILE A 71 -6.57 -6.62 3.58
N SER A 72 -5.50 -6.23 4.26
CA SER A 72 -5.52 -5.93 5.70
C SER A 72 -6.43 -4.74 5.99
N TYR A 73 -6.30 -3.68 5.20
CA TYR A 73 -7.13 -2.48 5.30
C TYR A 73 -8.62 -2.80 5.13
N TRP A 74 -8.99 -3.46 4.04
CA TRP A 74 -10.39 -3.77 3.74
C TRP A 74 -11.01 -4.75 4.74
N LYS A 75 -10.21 -5.68 5.27
CA LYS A 75 -10.66 -6.58 6.34
C LYS A 75 -11.02 -5.81 7.61
N LEU A 76 -10.19 -4.85 8.02
CA LEU A 76 -10.46 -3.99 9.17
C LEU A 76 -11.68 -3.08 8.93
N MET A 77 -11.76 -2.48 7.74
CA MET A 77 -12.91 -1.65 7.35
C MET A 77 -14.22 -2.45 7.37
N ALA A 78 -14.24 -3.66 6.81
CA ALA A 78 -15.42 -4.52 6.83
C ALA A 78 -15.85 -4.87 8.27
N GLY A 79 -14.90 -5.21 9.15
CA GLY A 79 -15.18 -5.45 10.56
C GLY A 79 -15.78 -4.23 11.26
N ARG A 80 -15.21 -3.04 11.02
CA ARG A 80 -15.74 -1.77 11.53
C ARG A 80 -17.15 -1.49 11.04
N TYR A 81 -17.43 -1.69 9.75
CA TYR A 81 -18.77 -1.49 9.19
C TYR A 81 -19.81 -2.44 9.80
N ILE A 82 -19.46 -3.72 10.00
CA ILE A 82 -20.34 -4.69 10.65
C ILE A 82 -20.66 -4.22 12.07
N ALA A 83 -19.63 -3.86 12.86
CA ALA A 83 -19.82 -3.40 14.23
C ALA A 83 -20.65 -2.11 14.32
N ASN A 84 -20.40 -1.13 13.44
CA ASN A 84 -21.23 0.07 13.33
C ASN A 84 -22.69 -0.27 13.01
N THR A 85 -22.93 -1.21 12.10
CA THR A 85 -24.29 -1.63 11.74
C THR A 85 -24.99 -2.30 12.92
N THR A 86 -24.28 -3.11 13.70
CA THR A 86 -24.80 -3.71 14.95
C THR A 86 -25.34 -2.65 15.90
N LEU A 87 -24.62 -1.54 16.09
CA LEU A 87 -25.06 -0.44 16.97
C LEU A 87 -26.34 0.28 16.50
N LEU A 88 -26.72 0.12 15.23
CA LEU A 88 -27.91 0.74 14.65
C LEU A 88 -29.17 -0.15 14.70
N PHE A 89 -29.05 -1.41 15.11
CA PHE A 89 -30.19 -2.32 15.19
C PHE A 89 -30.99 -2.16 16.48
N ASP A 90 -32.30 -1.95 16.34
CA ASP A 90 -33.22 -2.02 17.47
C ASP A 90 -33.24 -3.44 18.07
N GLY A 91 -33.06 -3.54 19.39
CA GLY A 91 -33.12 -4.80 20.13
C GLY A 91 -31.79 -5.51 20.36
N VAL A 92 -30.65 -4.86 20.07
CA VAL A 92 -29.34 -5.34 20.56
C VAL A 92 -29.30 -5.35 22.08
N SER A 93 -28.71 -6.39 22.66
CA SER A 93 -28.46 -6.44 24.10
C SER A 93 -27.31 -5.51 24.49
N ASP A 94 -27.22 -5.14 25.76
CA ASP A 94 -26.08 -4.36 26.28
C ASP A 94 -24.73 -5.05 26.02
N GLU A 95 -24.69 -6.37 26.06
CA GLU A 95 -23.48 -7.16 25.75
C GLU A 95 -23.08 -7.00 24.27
N GLN A 96 -24.03 -7.14 23.35
CA GLN A 96 -23.80 -6.96 21.92
C GLN A 96 -23.39 -5.52 21.58
N PHE A 97 -24.00 -4.55 22.26
CA PHE A 97 -23.64 -3.15 22.13
C PHE A 97 -22.18 -2.91 22.56
N ASN A 98 -21.79 -3.40 23.74
CA ASN A 98 -20.44 -3.21 24.27
C ASN A 98 -19.39 -3.93 23.41
N GLU A 99 -19.69 -5.13 22.92
CA GLU A 99 -18.81 -5.87 22.00
C GLU A 99 -18.63 -5.10 20.69
N ALA A 100 -19.71 -4.63 20.07
CA ALA A 100 -19.65 -3.85 18.84
C ALA A 100 -18.86 -2.55 19.03
N PHE A 101 -19.10 -1.83 20.14
CA PHE A 101 -18.36 -0.61 20.46
C PHE A 101 -16.86 -0.87 20.64
N SER A 102 -16.49 -1.93 21.37
CA SER A 102 -15.10 -2.36 21.53
C SER A 102 -14.45 -2.72 20.20
N ASN A 103 -15.16 -3.47 19.34
CA ASN A 103 -14.68 -3.88 18.03
C ASN A 103 -14.41 -2.70 17.09
N ILE A 104 -15.22 -1.62 17.18
CA ILE A 104 -14.96 -0.37 16.43
C ILE A 104 -13.63 0.23 16.91
N GLY A 105 -13.43 0.35 18.23
CA GLY A 105 -12.19 0.90 18.79
C GLY A 105 -10.94 0.12 18.38
N VAL A 106 -11.01 -1.22 18.42
CA VAL A 106 -9.91 -2.08 17.94
C VAL A 106 -9.67 -1.90 16.45
N ALA A 107 -10.72 -1.85 15.63
CA ALA A 107 -10.58 -1.68 14.19
C ALA A 107 -9.96 -0.32 13.84
N GLU A 108 -10.39 0.77 14.49
CA GLU A 108 -9.87 2.12 14.27
C GLU A 108 -8.40 2.23 14.73
N SER A 109 -8.07 1.65 15.89
CA SER A 109 -6.69 1.58 16.39
C SER A 109 -5.75 0.82 15.45
N ARG A 110 -6.22 -0.28 14.87
CA ARG A 110 -5.44 -1.07 13.91
C ARG A 110 -5.35 -0.44 12.53
N LEU A 111 -6.37 0.29 12.08
CA LEU A 111 -6.31 1.06 10.85
C LEU A 111 -5.24 2.17 10.94
N LEU A 112 -5.15 2.87 12.07
CA LEU A 112 -4.08 3.85 12.32
C LEU A 112 -2.69 3.21 12.34
N ALA A 113 -2.55 2.06 13.01
CA ALA A 113 -1.30 1.30 13.00
C ALA A 113 -0.89 0.89 11.58
N LEU A 114 -1.83 0.34 10.80
CA LEU A 114 -1.60 -0.09 9.42
C LEU A 114 -1.20 1.07 8.50
N GLU A 115 -1.75 2.26 8.73
CA GLU A 115 -1.38 3.47 8.01
C GLU A 115 0.01 3.98 8.38
N ASN A 116 0.38 3.92 9.66
CA ASN A 116 1.74 4.25 10.09
C ASN A 116 2.77 3.32 9.42
N VAL A 117 2.48 2.01 9.37
CA VAL A 117 3.35 1.04 8.68
C VAL A 117 3.49 1.40 7.21
N LEU A 118 2.40 1.76 6.53
CA LEU A 118 2.44 2.18 5.13
C LEU A 118 3.42 3.34 4.94
N VAL A 119 3.26 4.41 5.73
CA VAL A 119 4.11 5.60 5.61
C VAL A 119 5.58 5.28 5.87
N ILE A 120 5.87 4.51 6.93
CA ILE A 120 7.24 4.11 7.29
C ILE A 120 7.91 3.32 6.17
N LEU A 121 7.23 2.30 5.64
CA LEU A 121 7.82 1.44 4.61
C LEU A 121 7.87 2.13 3.25
N CYS A 122 6.86 2.92 2.90
CA CYS A 122 6.89 3.71 1.68
C CYS A 122 8.06 4.70 1.66
N ASP A 123 8.31 5.41 2.77
CA ASP A 123 9.46 6.32 2.90
C ASP A 123 10.79 5.56 2.80
N LYS A 124 10.91 4.42 3.50
CA LYS A 124 12.11 3.57 3.50
C LYS A 124 12.49 3.03 2.11
N TYR A 125 11.51 2.62 1.31
CA TYR A 125 11.72 1.99 -0.01
C TYR A 125 11.46 2.92 -1.20
N GLY A 126 11.20 4.22 -0.96
CA GLY A 126 10.94 5.21 -2.03
C GLY A 126 9.63 5.00 -2.78
N ILE A 127 8.69 4.27 -2.21
CA ILE A 127 7.37 3.99 -2.80
C ILE A 127 6.42 5.14 -2.43
N LYS A 128 5.63 5.64 -3.38
CA LYS A 128 4.57 6.62 -3.08
C LYS A 128 3.42 5.91 -2.35
N ALA A 129 3.11 6.31 -1.12
CA ALA A 129 2.02 5.73 -0.34
C ALA A 129 0.66 5.82 -1.06
N ASP A 130 0.40 6.93 -1.77
CA ASP A 130 -0.81 7.07 -2.58
C ASP A 130 -0.93 6.00 -3.67
N THR A 131 0.20 5.54 -4.23
CA THR A 131 0.19 4.51 -5.26
C THR A 131 -0.26 3.19 -4.67
N VAL A 132 0.18 2.88 -3.45
CA VAL A 132 -0.27 1.70 -2.71
C VAL A 132 -1.76 1.79 -2.39
N ARG A 133 -2.24 2.94 -1.91
CA ARG A 133 -3.68 3.18 -1.63
C ARG A 133 -4.55 3.01 -2.88
N ILE A 134 -4.09 3.50 -4.02
CA ILE A 134 -4.79 3.36 -5.30
C ILE A 134 -4.76 1.89 -5.76
N ALA A 135 -3.60 1.23 -5.72
CA ALA A 135 -3.47 -0.18 -6.06
C ALA A 135 -4.34 -1.09 -5.16
N ALA A 136 -4.56 -0.69 -3.92
CA ALA A 136 -5.44 -1.34 -2.97
C ALA A 136 -6.95 -1.11 -3.23
N GLY A 137 -7.34 -0.53 -4.37
CA GLY A 137 -8.74 -0.31 -4.73
C GLY A 137 -9.25 1.10 -4.43
N GLY A 138 -8.37 2.10 -4.47
CA GLY A 138 -8.76 3.51 -4.34
C GLY A 138 -9.10 3.94 -2.91
N VAL A 139 -8.28 3.51 -1.94
CA VAL A 139 -8.43 3.91 -0.53
C VAL A 139 -8.30 5.45 -0.42
N PRO A 140 -9.33 6.18 0.03
CA PRO A 140 -9.27 7.64 0.16
C PRO A 140 -8.23 8.04 1.21
N THR A 141 -7.42 9.06 0.93
CA THR A 141 -6.52 9.65 1.93
C THR A 141 -7.28 10.24 3.13
N SER A 142 -8.57 10.57 2.95
CA SER A 142 -9.44 11.14 3.98
C SER A 142 -10.11 10.11 4.88
N SER A 143 -10.20 8.82 4.51
CA SER A 143 -10.88 7.80 5.33
C SER A 143 -10.11 7.39 6.58
N LEU A 144 -8.97 8.04 6.82
CA LEU A 144 -8.08 7.88 7.97
C LEU A 144 -7.84 9.22 8.68
N ASP A 145 -8.57 10.29 8.32
CA ASP A 145 -8.53 11.54 9.09
C ASP A 145 -9.05 11.26 10.51
N PRO A 146 -8.26 11.50 11.57
CA PRO A 146 -8.68 11.32 12.95
C PRO A 146 -9.98 12.06 13.30
N LYS A 147 -10.41 13.04 12.49
CA LYS A 147 -11.67 13.76 12.65
C LYS A 147 -12.90 13.02 12.11
N GLU A 148 -12.74 12.01 11.24
CA GLU A 148 -13.82 11.13 10.76
C GLU A 148 -13.89 9.80 11.54
N ILE A 149 -12.93 9.56 12.43
CA ILE A 149 -12.94 8.48 13.41
C ILE A 149 -13.93 8.86 14.52
N PHE A 150 -14.88 7.99 14.83
CA PHE A 150 -15.99 8.29 15.76
C PHE A 150 -15.51 8.51 17.20
N MET A 151 -14.28 8.13 17.52
CA MET A 151 -13.70 8.25 18.84
C MET A 151 -12.49 9.21 18.83
N LEU A 152 -12.67 10.35 19.48
CA LEU A 152 -11.58 11.25 19.85
C LEU A 152 -10.60 10.48 20.77
N ASP A 153 -9.31 10.50 20.44
CA ASP A 153 -8.16 9.92 21.20
C ASP A 153 -7.78 8.44 20.97
N ILE A 154 -8.25 7.78 19.89
CA ILE A 154 -7.71 6.46 19.55
C ILE A 154 -6.23 6.55 19.17
N LYS A 155 -5.41 5.70 19.81
CA LYS A 155 -3.99 5.52 19.51
C LYS A 155 -3.78 4.31 18.61
N PRO A 156 -2.71 4.27 17.81
CA PRO A 156 -2.37 3.08 17.04
C PRO A 156 -2.11 1.87 17.95
N ASP A 157 -2.60 0.71 17.54
CA ASP A 157 -2.29 -0.59 18.14
C ASP A 157 -0.82 -0.92 17.82
N LEU A 158 0.08 -0.73 18.80
CA LEU A 158 1.52 -0.87 18.60
C LEU A 158 1.95 -2.32 18.34
N GLU A 159 1.28 -3.29 18.97
CA GLU A 159 1.57 -4.72 18.75
C GLU A 159 1.20 -5.10 17.32
N TYR A 160 0.03 -4.67 16.85
CA TYR A 160 -0.38 -4.86 15.46
C TYR A 160 0.54 -4.11 14.48
N GLN A 161 1.00 -2.90 14.84
CA GLN A 161 1.94 -2.13 14.03
C GLN A 161 3.25 -2.89 13.81
N GLU A 162 3.84 -3.42 14.89
CA GLU A 162 5.09 -4.20 14.83
C GLU A 162 4.92 -5.49 14.02
N GLU A 163 3.81 -6.21 14.21
CA GLU A 163 3.49 -7.43 13.45
C GLU A 163 3.41 -7.14 11.94
N MET A 164 2.60 -6.14 11.56
CA MET A 164 2.40 -5.80 10.15
C MET A 164 3.66 -5.23 9.52
N GLN A 165 4.44 -4.42 10.25
CA GLN A 165 5.71 -3.91 9.78
C GLN A 165 6.67 -5.05 9.48
N SER A 166 6.83 -6.02 10.39
CA SER A 166 7.71 -7.18 10.16
C SER A 166 7.24 -8.00 8.95
N ALA A 167 5.92 -8.25 8.82
CA ALA A 167 5.38 -9.05 7.73
C ALA A 167 5.60 -8.37 6.36
N PHE A 168 5.39 -7.06 6.28
CA PHE A 168 5.58 -6.30 5.04
C PHE A 168 7.04 -6.05 4.69
N GLU A 169 7.91 -5.86 5.69
CA GLU A 169 9.36 -5.78 5.46
C GLU A 169 9.91 -7.08 4.87
N GLN A 170 9.40 -8.24 5.32
CA GLN A 170 9.78 -9.52 4.73
C GLN A 170 9.43 -9.55 3.23
N LEU A 171 8.20 -9.19 2.85
CA LEU A 171 7.78 -9.14 1.45
C LEU A 171 8.65 -8.22 0.59
N LEU A 172 9.07 -7.08 1.13
CA LEU A 172 9.89 -6.09 0.41
C LEU A 172 11.39 -6.46 0.37
N SER A 173 11.81 -7.43 1.17
CA SER A 173 13.21 -7.89 1.25
C SER A 173 13.54 -9.10 0.37
N GLU A 174 12.53 -9.73 -0.24
CA GLU A 174 12.65 -10.90 -1.13
C GLU A 174 13.14 -10.55 -2.55
#